data_AF-A0A9E5IM40-F1
#
_entry.id   AF-A0A9E5IM40-F1
#
_cell.length_a   1.000
_cell.length_b   1.000
_cell.length_c   1.000
_cell.angle_alpha   90.00
_cell.angle_beta   90.00
_cell.angle_gamma   90.00
#
_symmetry.space_group_name_H-M   'P 1'
#
loop_
_entity.id
_entity.type
_entity.pdbx_description
1 polymer ?
#
loop_
_entity_poly.entity_id
_entity_poly.type
_entity_poly.pdbx_seq_one_letter_code
_entity_poly.pdbx_strand_id
1 'polypeptide(L)'
;HHKLDNLVAILDHNTLQITGHTRDVMSNEPLDEKWRAFGWEVRIVDGHDYAALTAALTTPPLAGKPLFILANTIKGKGVSFMENVGKWHHGVPSDAELATALEELTAAEAKFREASA
;
A
#
# COMPACT_ATOMS: atom_id res chain seq x y z
N HIS A 1 -4.73 8.12 -23.93
CA HIS A 1 -5.35 9.15 -24.78
C HIS A 1 -4.59 10.49 -24.69
N HIS A 2 -4.49 11.14 -23.52
CA HIS A 2 -3.84 12.45 -23.36
C HIS A 2 -2.32 12.43 -23.13
N LYS A 3 -1.67 11.26 -23.15
CA LYS A 3 -0.21 11.12 -22.96
C LYS A 3 0.30 11.74 -21.66
N LEU A 4 -0.42 11.54 -20.56
CA LEU A 4 -0.11 12.10 -19.25
C LEU A 4 1.02 11.32 -18.55
N ASP A 5 2.22 11.32 -19.12
CA ASP A 5 3.43 10.75 -18.50
C ASP A 5 3.95 11.57 -17.30
N ASN A 6 3.25 12.64 -16.95
CA ASN A 6 3.40 13.40 -15.71
C ASN A 6 2.39 13.00 -14.61
N LEU A 7 1.51 12.02 -14.87
CA LEU A 7 0.54 11.52 -13.90
C LEU A 7 1.02 10.19 -13.31
N VAL A 8 1.06 10.15 -11.97
CA VAL A 8 1.35 8.94 -11.20
C VAL A 8 0.17 8.64 -10.28
N ALA A 9 -0.32 7.40 -10.32
CA ALA A 9 -1.30 6.87 -9.39
C ALA A 9 -0.66 5.74 -8.58
N ILE A 10 -0.97 5.67 -7.29
CA ILE A 10 -0.51 4.61 -6.39
C ILE A 10 -1.77 3.95 -5.82
N LEU A 11 -1.88 2.64 -6.00
CA LEU A 11 -2.91 1.84 -5.37
C LEU A 11 -2.36 1.18 -4.13
N ASP A 12 -2.96 1.51 -2.98
CA ASP A 12 -2.80 0.76 -1.74
C ASP A 12 -3.50 -0.60 -1.87
N HIS A 13 -2.75 -1.62 -2.25
CA HIS A 13 -3.28 -2.97 -2.49
C HIS A 13 -3.13 -3.83 -1.23
N ASN A 14 -3.98 -3.54 -0.23
CA ASN A 14 -4.02 -4.27 1.04
C ASN A 14 -5.02 -5.45 1.08
N THR A 15 -5.74 -5.70 -0.03
CA THR A 15 -6.71 -6.80 -0.23
C THR A 15 -7.97 -6.80 0.66
N LEU A 16 -8.18 -5.79 1.51
CA LEU A 16 -9.29 -5.72 2.47
C LEU A 16 -10.20 -4.50 2.24
N GLN A 17 -11.50 -4.74 2.19
CA GLN A 17 -12.55 -3.72 2.20
C GLN A 17 -13.42 -3.82 3.46
N ILE A 18 -14.48 -3.00 3.56
CA ILE A 18 -15.36 -2.91 4.76
C ILE A 18 -15.84 -4.29 5.21
N THR A 19 -16.33 -5.10 4.27
CA THR A 19 -17.07 -6.34 4.56
C THR A 19 -16.25 -7.62 4.38
N GLY A 20 -14.93 -7.53 4.13
CA GLY A 20 -14.07 -8.70 3.96
C GLY A 20 -12.95 -8.48 2.95
N HIS A 21 -12.35 -9.57 2.47
CA HIS A 21 -11.37 -9.49 1.39
C HIS A 21 -12.04 -9.09 0.08
N THR A 22 -11.35 -8.28 -0.73
CA THR A 22 -11.84 -7.83 -2.04
C THR A 22 -12.18 -9.03 -2.94
N ARG A 23 -11.35 -10.08 -2.94
CA ARG A 23 -11.59 -11.31 -3.72
C ARG A 23 -12.92 -12.00 -3.41
N ASP A 24 -13.38 -11.92 -2.15
CA ASP A 24 -14.56 -12.65 -1.67
C ASP A 24 -15.83 -11.81 -1.84
N VAL A 25 -15.72 -10.47 -1.76
CA VAL A 25 -16.87 -9.56 -1.90
C VAL A 25 -17.10 -9.15 -3.35
N MET A 26 -16.06 -8.67 -4.03
CA MET A 26 -16.09 -8.26 -5.43
C MET A 26 -14.67 -8.24 -5.99
N SER A 27 -14.26 -9.37 -6.59
CA SER A 27 -12.90 -9.53 -7.08
C SER A 27 -12.55 -8.47 -8.13
N ASN A 28 -11.44 -7.77 -7.89
CA ASN A 28 -10.89 -6.75 -8.76
C ASN A 28 -9.71 -7.27 -9.60
N GLU A 29 -9.35 -8.54 -9.49
CA GLU A 29 -8.21 -9.15 -10.20
C GLU A 29 -8.54 -9.53 -11.66
N PRO A 30 -7.52 -9.67 -12.54
CA PRO A 30 -6.13 -9.21 -12.36
C PRO A 30 -6.02 -7.67 -12.50
N LEU A 31 -5.55 -6.98 -11.45
CA LEU A 31 -5.48 -5.51 -11.45
C LEU A 31 -4.45 -4.97 -12.43
N ASP A 32 -3.27 -5.57 -12.49
CA ASP A 32 -2.18 -5.13 -13.34
C ASP A 32 -2.54 -5.22 -14.84
N GLU A 33 -3.16 -6.32 -15.27
CA GLU A 33 -3.64 -6.48 -16.65
C GLU A 33 -4.71 -5.44 -16.99
N LYS A 34 -5.66 -5.18 -16.08
CA LYS A 34 -6.70 -4.15 -16.27
C LYS A 34 -6.06 -2.79 -16.51
N TRP A 35 -5.17 -2.34 -15.63
CA TRP A 35 -4.52 -1.03 -15.77
C TRP A 35 -3.64 -0.94 -17.02
N ARG A 36 -2.94 -2.01 -17.39
CA ARG A 36 -2.21 -2.09 -18.68
C ARG A 36 -3.16 -1.94 -19.87
N ALA A 37 -4.34 -2.58 -19.84
CA ALA A 37 -5.35 -2.46 -20.89
C ALA A 37 -5.92 -1.03 -21.00
N PHE A 38 -5.99 -0.29 -19.89
CA PHE A 38 -6.32 1.15 -19.89
C PHE A 38 -5.18 2.06 -20.38
N GLY A 39 -4.05 1.50 -20.80
CA GLY A 39 -2.93 2.22 -21.40
C GLY A 39 -1.92 2.77 -20.39
N TRP A 40 -1.96 2.33 -19.14
CA TRP A 40 -0.99 2.71 -18.12
C TRP A 40 0.27 1.85 -18.21
N GLU A 41 1.40 2.43 -17.82
CA GLU A 41 2.52 1.61 -17.34
C GLU A 41 2.19 1.13 -15.93
N VAL A 42 2.37 -0.16 -15.65
CA VAL A 42 2.13 -0.72 -14.33
C VAL A 42 3.43 -1.22 -13.72
N ARG A 43 3.74 -0.76 -12.51
CA ARG A 43 4.83 -1.23 -11.65
C ARG A 43 4.23 -1.88 -10.40
N ILE A 44 4.63 -3.11 -10.11
CA ILE A 44 4.17 -3.84 -8.92
C ILE A 44 5.32 -3.84 -7.92
N VAL A 45 5.06 -3.42 -6.69
CA VAL A 45 6.08 -3.30 -5.64
C VAL A 45 5.56 -3.81 -4.30
N ASP A 46 6.46 -4.20 -3.41
CA ASP A 46 6.16 -4.27 -1.99
C ASP A 46 5.98 -2.83 -1.48
N GLY A 47 4.80 -2.52 -0.94
CA GLY A 47 4.45 -1.20 -0.42
C GLY A 47 5.11 -0.86 0.91
N HIS A 48 5.85 -1.79 1.52
CA HIS A 48 6.63 -1.55 2.74
C HIS A 48 8.14 -1.55 2.50
N ASP A 49 8.57 -1.73 1.24
CA ASP A 49 9.97 -1.59 0.84
C ASP A 49 10.20 -0.17 0.29
N TYR A 50 10.82 0.68 1.12
CA TYR A 50 11.13 2.06 0.74
C TYR A 50 12.09 2.16 -0.45
N ALA A 51 13.02 1.21 -0.63
CA ALA A 51 13.93 1.21 -1.77
C ALA A 51 13.18 0.86 -3.06
N ALA A 52 12.29 -0.14 -3.02
CA ALA A 52 11.44 -0.51 -4.15
C ALA A 52 10.49 0.64 -4.53
N LEU A 53 9.84 1.28 -3.55
CA LEU A 53 8.98 2.45 -3.78
C LEU A 53 9.77 3.62 -4.37
N THR A 54 10.96 3.92 -3.82
CA THR A 54 11.82 5.00 -4.32
C THR A 54 12.23 4.74 -5.76
N ALA A 55 12.67 3.52 -6.09
CA ALA A 55 13.03 3.15 -7.46
C ALA A 55 11.82 3.27 -8.40
N ALA A 56 10.64 2.82 -7.96
CA ALA A 56 9.41 2.88 -8.74
C ALA A 56 8.86 4.29 -8.91
N LEU A 57 9.15 5.24 -8.03
CA LEU A 57 8.72 6.64 -8.15
C LEU A 57 9.72 7.52 -8.89
N THR A 58 11.02 7.24 -8.76
CA THR A 58 12.08 8.05 -9.35
C THR A 58 12.41 7.67 -10.79
N THR A 59 12.15 6.42 -11.19
CA THR A 59 12.29 6.01 -12.59
C THR A 59 11.21 6.71 -13.43
N PRO A 60 11.55 7.48 -14.48
CA PRO A 60 10.54 8.09 -15.34
C PRO A 60 9.62 7.03 -15.97
N PRO A 61 8.32 7.30 -16.16
CA PRO A 61 7.47 6.40 -16.92
C PRO A 61 7.83 6.37 -18.41
N LEU A 62 7.31 5.37 -19.10
CA LEU A 62 7.32 5.27 -20.55
C LEU A 62 6.64 6.51 -21.15
N ALA A 63 7.30 7.14 -22.11
CA ALA A 63 6.80 8.34 -22.77
C ALA A 63 5.36 8.17 -23.26
N GLY A 64 4.52 9.14 -22.91
CA GLY A 64 3.10 9.18 -23.24
C GLY A 64 2.22 8.17 -22.50
N LYS A 65 2.70 7.52 -21.44
CA LYS A 65 1.88 6.67 -20.56
C LYS A 65 1.89 7.20 -19.13
N PRO A 66 0.71 7.33 -18.48
CA PRO A 66 0.68 7.56 -17.04
C PRO A 66 1.19 6.33 -16.29
N LEU A 67 1.70 6.54 -15.08
CA LEU A 67 2.29 5.51 -14.23
C LEU A 67 1.32 5.02 -13.15
N PHE A 68 1.08 3.72 -13.09
CA PHE A 68 0.31 3.07 -12.05
C PHE A 68 1.23 2.20 -11.19
N ILE A 69 1.38 2.55 -9.93
CA ILE A 69 2.12 1.75 -8.95
C ILE A 69 1.10 0.93 -8.16
N LEU A 70 1.12 -0.39 -8.32
CA LEU A 70 0.37 -1.33 -7.51
C LEU A 70 1.25 -1.71 -6.31
N ALA A 71 1.03 -1.03 -5.18
CA ALA A 71 1.79 -1.24 -3.96
C ALA A 71 1.09 -2.27 -3.08
N ASN A 72 1.67 -3.47 -2.99
CA ASN A 72 1.14 -4.53 -2.12
C ASN A 72 1.45 -4.20 -0.66
N THR A 73 0.42 -3.99 0.14
CA THR A 73 0.54 -3.53 1.52
C THR A 73 -0.17 -4.47 2.48
N ILE A 74 -0.04 -4.18 3.77
CA ILE A 74 -0.70 -4.88 4.87
C ILE A 74 -1.56 -3.82 5.55
N LYS A 75 -2.87 -4.02 5.57
CA LYS A 75 -3.76 -3.07 6.25
C LYS A 75 -3.47 -3.11 7.74
N GLY A 76 -3.22 -1.96 8.35
CA GLY A 76 -2.82 -1.89 9.77
C GLY A 76 -1.35 -2.25 10.04
N LYS A 77 -0.48 -2.21 9.02
CA LYS A 77 0.96 -2.49 9.15
C LYS A 77 1.57 -1.79 10.37
N GLY A 78 2.34 -2.55 11.15
CA GLY A 78 3.11 -2.02 12.29
C GLY A 78 2.37 -2.08 13.62
N VAL A 79 1.09 -2.45 13.64
CA VAL A 79 0.33 -2.71 14.88
C VAL A 79 -0.21 -4.14 14.83
N SER A 80 0.29 -4.99 15.72
CA SER A 80 0.16 -6.45 15.68
C SER A 80 -1.29 -6.94 15.61
N PHE A 81 -2.18 -6.31 16.37
CA PHE A 81 -3.60 -6.67 16.42
C PHE A 81 -4.44 -6.02 15.30
N MET A 82 -3.84 -5.12 14.50
CA MET A 82 -4.50 -4.47 13.36
C MET A 82 -4.11 -5.07 12.02
N GLU A 83 -2.93 -5.69 11.90
CA GLU A 83 -2.44 -6.26 10.64
C GLU A 83 -3.42 -7.29 10.04
N ASN A 84 -3.92 -7.00 8.82
CA ASN A 84 -4.84 -7.84 8.06
C ASN A 84 -6.19 -8.13 8.77
N VAL A 85 -6.65 -7.23 9.64
CA VAL A 85 -7.90 -7.41 10.38
C VAL A 85 -8.95 -6.39 9.92
N GLY A 86 -10.02 -6.87 9.27
CA GLY A 86 -11.09 -6.03 8.69
C GLY A 86 -11.80 -5.10 9.69
N LYS A 87 -11.90 -5.50 10.98
CA LYS A 87 -12.46 -4.67 12.08
C LYS A 87 -11.82 -3.28 12.12
N TRP A 88 -10.53 -3.18 11.82
CA TRP A 88 -9.76 -1.94 11.93
C TRP A 88 -9.89 -1.01 10.72
N HIS A 89 -10.76 -1.33 9.75
CA HIS A 89 -11.04 -0.41 8.67
C HIS A 89 -11.78 0.87 9.12
N HIS A 90 -12.64 0.76 10.13
CA HIS A 90 -13.35 1.89 10.76
C HIS A 90 -13.37 1.78 12.29
N GLY A 91 -12.60 0.85 12.86
CA GLY A 91 -12.52 0.65 14.30
C GLY A 91 -11.81 1.81 14.98
N VAL A 92 -12.37 2.28 16.09
CA VAL A 92 -11.73 3.25 16.99
C VAL A 92 -11.05 2.45 18.10
N PRO A 93 -9.73 2.58 18.31
CA PRO A 93 -9.04 1.89 19.40
C PRO A 93 -9.59 2.36 20.76
N SER A 94 -9.73 1.44 21.69
CA SER A 94 -9.85 1.77 23.11
C SER A 94 -8.55 2.36 23.65
N ASP A 95 -8.58 2.98 24.82
CA ASP A 95 -7.38 3.52 25.47
C ASP A 95 -6.28 2.46 25.66
N ALA A 96 -6.67 1.22 25.96
CA ALA A 96 -5.74 0.10 26.10
C ALA A 96 -5.12 -0.31 24.76
N GLU A 97 -5.94 -0.46 23.70
CA GLU A 97 -5.46 -0.79 22.35
C GLU A 97 -4.57 0.33 21.79
N LEU A 98 -4.89 1.60 22.07
CA LEU A 98 -4.06 2.75 21.70
C LEU A 98 -2.70 2.69 22.41
N ALA A 99 -2.68 2.44 23.72
CA ALA A 99 -1.43 2.33 24.48
C ALA A 99 -0.52 1.23 23.90
N THR A 100 -1.09 0.05 23.61
CA THR A 100 -0.35 -1.06 22.98
C THR A 100 0.17 -0.68 21.59
N ALA A 101 -0.65 -0.07 20.74
CA ALA A 101 -0.23 0.35 19.40
C ALA A 101 0.92 1.36 19.44
N LEU A 102 0.86 2.33 20.35
CA LEU A 102 1.92 3.32 20.53
C LEU A 102 3.22 2.69 21.05
N GLU A 103 3.14 1.73 21.96
CA GLU A 103 4.30 0.98 22.44
C GLU A 103 5.00 0.23 21.31
N GLU A 104 4.23 -0.50 20.48
CA GLU A 104 4.76 -1.24 19.33
C GLU A 104 5.42 -0.32 18.30
N LEU A 105 4.76 0.80 17.95
CA LEU A 105 5.30 1.78 17.01
C LEU A 105 6.57 2.47 17.56
N THR A 106 6.59 2.82 18.85
CA THR A 106 7.77 3.42 19.50
C THR A 106 8.96 2.46 19.46
N ALA A 107 8.72 1.18 19.77
CA ALA A 107 9.76 0.14 19.70
C ALA A 107 10.26 -0.08 18.27
N ALA A 108 9.37 -0.03 17.26
CA ALA A 108 9.74 -0.13 15.85
C ALA A 108 10.57 1.07 15.39
N GLU A 109 10.19 2.29 15.78
CA GLU A 109 10.93 3.52 15.47
C GLU A 109 12.35 3.48 16.06
N ALA A 110 12.50 3.05 17.32
CA ALA A 110 13.81 2.93 17.96
C ALA A 110 14.74 2.00 17.17
N LYS A 111 14.25 0.81 16.79
CA LYS A 111 15.00 -0.14 15.96
C LYS A 111 15.37 0.44 14.59
N PHE A 112 14.45 1.17 13.96
CA PHE A 112 14.71 1.79 12.66
C PHE A 112 15.81 2.85 12.75
N ARG A 113 15.79 3.68 13.80
CA ARG A 113 16.84 4.69 14.05
C ARG A 113 18.19 4.05 14.32
N GLU A 114 18.24 2.98 15.11
CA GLU A 114 19.48 2.22 15.37
C GLU A 114 20.06 1.60 14.09
N ALA A 115 19.22 1.06 13.21
CA ALA A 115 19.67 0.49 11.94
C ALA A 115 20.11 1.54 10.89
N SER A 116 19.70 2.79 11.08
CA SER A 116 19.98 3.90 10.15
C SER A 116 21.13 4.81 10.63
N ALA A 117 21.69 4.54 11.81
CA ALA A 117 22.84 5.25 12.39
C ALA A 117 24.16 4.58 11.99
#